data_AF-A0A7R9KIL9-F1
#
_entry.id   AF-A0A7R9KIL9-F1
#
_cell.length_a   1.000
_cell.length_b   1.000
_cell.length_c   1.000
_cell.angle_alpha   90.00
_cell.angle_beta   90.00
_cell.angle_gamma   90.00
#
_symmetry.space_group_name_H-M   'P 1'
#
loop_
_entity.id
_entity.type
_entity.pdbx_description
1 polymer ?
#
loop_
_entity_poly.entity_id
_entity_poly.type
_entity_poly.pdbx_seq_one_letter_code
_entity_poly.pdbx_strand_id
1 'polypeptide(L)'
;MSYFDRMVNLFRKNVNDYPVFQVVEVKPEDYVHYQVIAREDPLFCYANHIANNEINYEIVVFKDLQSKTAYSLIRCKVRTEVDTYFKSFSEKLPQILLISPNSITNEFLQEFSNYVREHLNQSLAHISAYFGLNEFFRQLTAADEEIINNRCPDSGMTPLHIAVRTGRIATIQALLALSPKLDVVDNENNNVLHFAANTTKEIINKICLSVQNNANGIN
;
A
#
# COMPACT_ATOMS: atom_id res chain seq x y z
N MET A 1 35.45 -16.76 -0.12
CA MET A 1 34.81 -16.20 1.09
C MET A 1 35.86 -16.05 2.18
N SER A 2 36.08 -14.81 2.61
CA SER A 2 37.06 -14.45 3.65
C SER A 2 36.60 -14.97 5.02
N TYR A 3 37.53 -15.24 5.93
CA TYR A 3 37.24 -15.59 7.34
C TYR A 3 36.40 -14.49 8.02
N PHE A 4 36.56 -13.25 7.56
CA PHE A 4 35.82 -12.08 8.02
C PHE A 4 34.33 -12.13 7.60
N ASP A 5 34.02 -12.61 6.38
CA ASP A 5 32.63 -12.76 5.92
C ASP A 5 31.86 -13.79 6.76
N ARG A 6 32.54 -14.86 7.19
CA ARG A 6 31.93 -15.87 8.09
C ARG A 6 31.66 -15.31 9.48
N MET A 7 32.57 -14.49 10.01
CA MET A 7 32.42 -13.86 11.33
C MET A 7 31.30 -12.81 11.37
N VAL A 8 31.10 -12.06 10.29
CA VAL A 8 29.98 -11.11 10.18
C VAL A 8 28.63 -11.84 10.06
N ASN A 9 28.58 -12.97 9.35
CA ASN A 9 27.38 -13.80 9.24
C ASN A 9 26.99 -14.50 10.56
N LEU A 10 27.95 -14.72 11.46
CA LEU A 10 27.73 -15.35 12.77
C LEU A 10 26.88 -14.51 13.75
N PHE A 11 26.77 -13.20 13.53
CA PHE A 11 25.96 -12.29 14.36
C PHE A 11 24.68 -11.79 13.65
N ARG A 12 24.46 -12.20 12.41
CA ARG A 12 23.28 -11.78 11.66
C ARG A 12 22.12 -12.69 12.06
N LYS A 13 21.17 -12.11 12.79
CA LYS A 13 19.91 -12.77 13.15
C LYS A 13 19.25 -13.33 11.88
N ASN A 14 18.79 -14.58 11.92
CA ASN A 14 18.13 -15.19 10.77
C ASN A 14 16.84 -14.40 10.52
N VAL A 15 16.51 -14.15 9.24
CA VAL A 15 15.29 -13.41 8.89
C VAL A 15 14.03 -14.04 9.51
N ASN A 16 14.04 -15.37 9.67
CA ASN A 16 12.98 -16.14 10.31
C ASN A 16 12.84 -15.91 11.83
N ASP A 17 13.83 -15.32 12.49
CA ASP A 17 13.78 -15.02 13.93
C ASP A 17 13.07 -13.68 14.21
N TYR A 18 12.69 -12.95 13.17
CA TYR A 18 11.89 -11.73 13.27
C TYR A 18 10.39 -12.06 13.22
N PRO A 19 9.52 -11.29 13.90
CA PRO A 19 8.07 -11.40 13.79
C PRO A 19 7.58 -11.46 12.34
N VAL A 20 6.53 -12.25 12.13
CA VAL A 20 5.93 -12.57 10.82
C VAL A 20 5.68 -11.32 9.95
N PHE A 21 5.21 -10.22 10.54
CA PHE A 21 4.84 -8.99 9.83
C PHE A 21 5.81 -7.82 10.03
N GLN A 22 6.97 -8.07 10.65
CA GLN A 22 7.99 -7.03 10.78
C GLN A 22 8.75 -6.90 9.46
N VAL A 23 8.78 -5.71 8.87
CA VAL A 23 9.58 -5.42 7.69
C VAL A 23 11.06 -5.33 8.08
N VAL A 24 11.90 -6.12 7.41
CA VAL A 24 13.33 -6.22 7.71
C VAL A 24 14.14 -6.00 6.45
N GLU A 25 15.20 -5.20 6.56
CA GLU A 25 16.17 -5.04 5.47
C GLU A 25 17.03 -6.30 5.34
N VAL A 26 17.12 -6.82 4.12
CA VAL A 26 17.77 -8.08 3.76
C VAL A 26 18.68 -7.87 2.56
N LYS A 27 19.63 -8.79 2.35
CA LYS A 27 20.52 -8.71 1.20
C LYS A 27 20.00 -9.63 0.09
N PRO A 28 19.97 -9.19 -1.17
CA PRO A 28 19.65 -10.04 -2.32
C PRO A 28 20.41 -11.37 -2.34
N GLU A 29 21.66 -11.36 -1.89
CA GLU A 29 22.55 -12.51 -1.81
C GLU A 29 22.02 -13.63 -0.90
N ASP A 30 21.21 -13.29 0.11
CA ASP A 30 20.65 -14.25 1.06
C ASP A 30 19.62 -15.20 0.38
N TYR A 31 19.10 -14.82 -0.80
CA TYR A 31 18.01 -15.52 -1.51
C TYR A 31 18.48 -16.40 -2.68
N VAL A 32 19.78 -16.51 -2.94
CA VAL A 32 20.33 -17.26 -4.10
C VAL A 32 19.92 -18.75 -4.09
N HIS A 33 19.70 -19.32 -2.90
CA HIS A 33 19.33 -20.73 -2.73
C HIS A 33 17.83 -20.95 -2.48
N TYR A 34 17.04 -19.88 -2.44
CA TYR A 34 15.61 -19.98 -2.15
C TYR A 34 14.84 -20.29 -3.44
N GLN A 35 13.78 -21.09 -3.36
CA GLN A 35 12.93 -21.36 -4.50
C GLN A 35 11.98 -20.18 -4.73
N VAL A 36 11.98 -19.58 -5.93
CA VAL A 36 10.98 -18.59 -6.31
C VAL A 36 9.67 -19.31 -6.66
N ILE A 37 8.59 -19.01 -5.95
CA ILE A 37 7.27 -19.61 -6.20
C ILE A 37 6.28 -18.65 -6.87
N ALA A 38 6.52 -17.33 -6.77
CA ALA A 38 5.80 -16.30 -7.50
C ALA A 38 6.71 -15.07 -7.68
N ARG A 39 6.49 -14.31 -8.76
CA ARG A 39 7.27 -13.11 -9.10
C ARG A 39 6.39 -12.12 -9.87
N GLU A 40 6.39 -10.87 -9.42
CA GLU A 40 5.78 -9.71 -10.06
C GLU A 40 6.68 -8.52 -9.77
N ASP A 41 7.57 -8.16 -10.70
CA ASP A 41 8.67 -7.22 -10.40
C ASP A 41 8.16 -5.89 -9.81
N PRO A 42 8.73 -5.40 -8.69
CA PRO A 42 9.94 -5.89 -8.01
C PRO A 42 9.68 -6.80 -6.79
N LEU A 43 8.52 -7.47 -6.73
CA LEU A 43 8.13 -8.39 -5.66
C LEU A 43 8.42 -9.86 -6.03
N PHE A 44 8.93 -10.59 -5.04
CA PHE A 44 9.23 -12.01 -5.12
C PHE A 44 8.62 -12.73 -3.93
N CYS A 45 7.99 -13.87 -4.18
CA CYS A 45 7.61 -14.81 -3.14
C CYS A 45 8.56 -16.00 -3.19
N TYR A 46 9.31 -16.20 -2.12
CA TYR A 46 10.22 -17.31 -1.97
C TYR A 46 9.62 -18.40 -1.09
N ALA A 47 10.04 -19.63 -1.33
CA ALA A 47 9.90 -20.78 -0.45
C ALA A 47 11.29 -21.22 0.01
N ASN A 48 11.49 -21.26 1.32
CA ASN A 48 12.70 -21.80 1.94
C ASN A 48 12.36 -23.07 2.72
N HIS A 49 13.06 -24.16 2.38
CA HIS A 49 12.92 -25.42 3.08
C HIS A 49 13.77 -25.40 4.35
N ILE A 50 13.12 -25.51 5.50
CA ILE A 50 13.77 -25.56 6.81
C ILE A 50 13.90 -27.03 7.25
N ALA A 51 14.74 -27.28 8.27
CA ALA A 51 14.80 -28.57 8.95
C ALA A 51 13.38 -29.08 9.31
N ASN A 52 13.16 -30.39 9.19
CA ASN A 52 11.89 -31.09 9.42
C ASN A 52 10.84 -30.98 8.28
N ASN A 53 11.24 -30.75 7.02
CA ASN A 53 10.34 -30.63 5.86
C ASN A 53 9.33 -29.46 5.97
N GLU A 54 9.51 -28.53 6.92
CA GLU A 54 8.72 -27.31 6.97
C GLU A 54 9.16 -26.32 5.88
N ILE A 55 8.19 -25.62 5.28
CA ILE A 55 8.43 -24.58 4.29
C ILE A 55 8.05 -23.24 4.92
N ASN A 56 9.00 -22.30 4.94
CA ASN A 56 8.70 -20.91 5.22
C ASN A 56 8.59 -20.15 3.90
N TYR A 57 7.49 -19.44 3.73
CA TYR A 57 7.29 -18.52 2.64
C TYR A 57 7.68 -17.11 3.04
N GLU A 58 8.24 -16.37 2.09
CA GLU A 58 8.71 -15.02 2.35
C GLU A 58 8.43 -14.11 1.16
N ILE A 59 7.77 -12.98 1.41
CA ILE A 59 7.54 -11.94 0.41
C ILE A 59 8.63 -10.89 0.54
N VAL A 60 9.35 -10.64 -0.55
CA VAL A 60 10.50 -9.74 -0.59
C VAL A 60 10.32 -8.73 -1.71
N VAL A 61 10.56 -7.45 -1.44
CA VAL A 61 10.58 -6.39 -2.44
C VAL A 61 12.01 -5.88 -2.65
N PHE A 62 12.40 -5.73 -3.91
CA PHE A 62 13.71 -5.20 -4.30
C PHE A 62 13.56 -3.72 -4.66
N LYS A 63 14.41 -2.85 -4.11
CA LYS A 63 14.29 -1.40 -4.36
C LYS A 63 14.60 -1.04 -5.81
N ASP A 64 15.61 -1.68 -6.38
CA ASP A 64 15.93 -1.65 -7.80
C ASP A 64 16.79 -2.89 -8.17
N LEU A 65 16.93 -3.20 -9.46
CA LEU A 65 17.67 -4.38 -9.95
C LEU A 65 19.18 -4.34 -9.67
N GLN A 66 19.73 -3.16 -9.35
CA GLN A 66 21.15 -2.93 -9.07
C GLN A 66 21.42 -2.73 -7.57
N SER A 67 20.36 -2.64 -6.76
CA SER A 67 20.41 -2.31 -5.36
C SER A 67 20.99 -3.46 -4.57
N LYS A 68 21.83 -3.12 -3.58
CA LYS A 68 22.31 -4.08 -2.58
C LYS A 68 21.31 -4.31 -1.45
N THR A 69 20.14 -3.65 -1.49
CA THR A 69 19.12 -3.70 -0.44
C THR A 69 17.78 -4.17 -0.97
N ALA A 70 17.20 -5.12 -0.24
CA ALA A 70 15.85 -5.61 -0.41
C ALA A 70 15.13 -5.60 0.95
N TYR A 71 13.82 -5.71 0.95
CA TYR A 71 13.01 -5.70 2.18
C TYR A 71 12.15 -6.96 2.25
N SER A 72 12.32 -7.72 3.32
CA SER A 72 11.48 -8.84 3.70
C SER A 72 10.22 -8.28 4.35
N LEU A 73 9.09 -8.37 3.65
CA LEU A 73 7.82 -7.78 4.06
C LEU A 73 7.04 -8.68 5.02
N ILE A 74 6.91 -9.97 4.65
CA ILE A 74 6.10 -10.95 5.38
C ILE A 74 6.81 -12.30 5.35
N ARG A 75 6.78 -13.02 6.48
CA ARG A 75 7.22 -14.41 6.61
C ARG A 75 6.07 -15.25 7.10
N CYS A 76 5.62 -16.24 6.33
CA CYS A 76 4.44 -17.04 6.66
C CYS A 76 4.69 -18.54 6.43
N LYS A 77 4.10 -19.40 7.25
CA LYS A 77 4.13 -20.86 7.09
C LYS A 77 2.94 -21.40 6.27
N VAL A 78 1.90 -20.59 6.11
CA VAL A 78 0.65 -20.99 5.47
C VAL A 78 0.63 -20.52 4.03
N ARG A 79 0.58 -21.47 3.08
CA ARG A 79 0.66 -21.18 1.65
C ARG A 79 -0.48 -20.27 1.16
N THR A 80 -1.70 -20.53 1.59
CA THR A 80 -2.88 -19.77 1.15
C THR A 80 -2.85 -18.32 1.62
N GLU A 81 -2.31 -18.06 2.82
CA GLU A 81 -2.15 -16.70 3.35
C GLU A 81 -1.09 -15.93 2.56
N VAL A 82 0.08 -16.53 2.31
CA VAL A 82 1.13 -15.85 1.55
C VAL A 82 0.69 -15.58 0.12
N ASP A 83 -0.06 -16.48 -0.53
CA ASP A 83 -0.58 -16.25 -1.88
C ASP A 83 -1.58 -15.08 -1.89
N THR A 84 -2.44 -14.99 -0.88
CA THR A 84 -3.39 -13.88 -0.71
C THR A 84 -2.68 -12.55 -0.52
N TYR A 85 -1.68 -12.52 0.37
CA TYR A 85 -0.87 -11.32 0.58
C TYR A 85 -0.09 -10.96 -0.68
N PHE A 86 0.62 -11.90 -1.29
CA PHE A 86 1.43 -11.66 -2.47
C PHE A 86 0.60 -11.04 -3.59
N LYS A 87 -0.58 -11.61 -3.89
CA LYS A 87 -1.50 -11.04 -4.87
C LYS A 87 -1.89 -9.60 -4.53
N SER A 88 -2.22 -9.34 -3.28
CA SER A 88 -2.57 -7.99 -2.82
C SER A 88 -1.39 -7.02 -3.01
N PHE A 89 -0.19 -7.39 -2.56
CA PHE A 89 1.02 -6.58 -2.71
C PHE A 89 1.39 -6.35 -4.18
N SER A 90 1.32 -7.35 -5.04
CA SER A 90 1.70 -7.24 -6.45
C SER A 90 0.81 -6.27 -7.24
N GLU A 91 -0.46 -6.16 -6.88
CA GLU A 91 -1.39 -5.21 -7.52
C GLU A 91 -1.13 -3.75 -7.08
N LYS A 92 -0.62 -3.56 -5.86
CA LYS A 92 -0.64 -2.25 -5.18
C LYS A 92 0.75 -1.61 -5.08
N LEU A 93 1.75 -2.38 -4.68
CA LEU A 93 3.07 -1.85 -4.34
C LEU A 93 3.83 -1.33 -5.58
N PRO A 94 3.91 -2.04 -6.73
CA PRO A 94 4.72 -1.56 -7.87
C PRO A 94 4.33 -0.16 -8.36
N GLN A 95 3.03 0.14 -8.40
CA GLN A 95 2.54 1.46 -8.81
C GLN A 95 2.94 2.55 -7.80
N ILE A 96 2.94 2.24 -6.50
CA ILE A 96 3.40 3.17 -5.47
C ILE A 96 4.90 3.44 -5.59
N LEU A 97 5.70 2.41 -5.89
CA LEU A 97 7.14 2.58 -6.11
C LEU A 97 7.41 3.47 -7.33
N LEU A 98 6.60 3.36 -8.39
CA LEU A 98 6.69 4.22 -9.58
C LEU A 98 6.36 5.68 -9.28
N ILE A 99 5.33 5.91 -8.47
CA ILE A 99 4.81 7.25 -8.16
C ILE A 99 5.69 7.98 -7.14
N SER A 100 6.32 7.26 -6.21
CA SER A 100 7.14 7.85 -5.14
C SER A 100 8.37 7.00 -4.81
N PRO A 101 9.33 6.85 -5.75
CA PRO A 101 10.49 5.97 -5.59
C PRO A 101 11.42 6.40 -4.44
N ASN A 102 11.47 7.69 -4.13
CA ASN A 102 12.34 8.22 -3.08
C ASN A 102 11.74 8.10 -1.67
N SER A 103 10.47 7.73 -1.54
CA SER A 103 9.74 7.66 -0.26
C SER A 103 9.75 6.26 0.36
N ILE A 104 10.40 5.29 -0.29
CA ILE A 104 10.45 3.90 0.16
C ILE A 104 11.49 3.77 1.27
N THR A 105 11.05 3.88 2.52
CA THR A 105 11.82 3.56 3.73
C THR A 105 11.30 2.27 4.37
N ASN A 106 12.05 1.72 5.33
CA ASN A 106 11.60 0.56 6.10
C ASN A 106 10.30 0.89 6.86
N GLU A 107 10.22 2.08 7.45
CA GLU A 107 9.03 2.55 8.18
C GLU A 107 7.80 2.66 7.27
N PHE A 108 7.98 3.24 6.09
CA PHE A 108 6.90 3.32 5.09
C PHE A 108 6.43 1.93 4.69
N LEU A 109 7.35 1.03 4.34
CA LEU A 109 7.02 -0.35 3.96
C LEU A 109 6.34 -1.10 5.12
N GLN A 110 6.72 -0.83 6.36
CA GLN A 110 6.09 -1.41 7.54
C GLN A 110 4.65 -0.95 7.70
N GLU A 111 4.39 0.37 7.64
CA GLU A 111 3.04 0.92 7.72
C GLU A 111 2.19 0.44 6.54
N PHE A 112 2.75 0.48 5.33
CA PHE A 112 2.12 -0.02 4.11
C PHE A 112 1.72 -1.48 4.22
N SER A 113 2.65 -2.34 4.67
CA SER A 113 2.39 -3.79 4.77
C SER A 113 1.30 -4.10 5.79
N ASN A 114 1.28 -3.38 6.92
CA ASN A 114 0.23 -3.51 7.91
C ASN A 114 -1.13 -3.09 7.35
N TYR A 115 -1.17 -1.94 6.67
CA TYR A 115 -2.39 -1.41 6.08
C TYR A 115 -2.99 -2.34 5.02
N VAL A 116 -2.17 -2.80 4.07
CA VAL A 116 -2.61 -3.71 3.00
C VAL A 116 -3.13 -5.03 3.56
N ARG A 117 -2.49 -5.56 4.60
CA ARG A 117 -2.93 -6.78 5.29
C ARG A 117 -4.31 -6.62 5.94
N GLU A 118 -4.58 -5.46 6.52
CA GLU A 118 -5.85 -5.17 7.22
C GLU A 118 -6.98 -4.77 6.26
N HIS A 119 -6.63 -4.40 5.02
CA HIS A 119 -7.56 -3.88 4.02
C HIS A 119 -7.34 -4.52 2.64
N LEU A 120 -7.34 -5.86 2.58
CA LEU A 120 -7.03 -6.62 1.36
C LEU A 120 -7.90 -6.24 0.15
N ASN A 121 -9.17 -5.92 0.40
CA ASN A 121 -10.16 -5.61 -0.63
C ASN A 121 -10.15 -4.14 -1.08
N GLN A 122 -9.33 -3.28 -0.46
CA GLN A 122 -9.21 -1.90 -0.89
C GLN A 122 -8.40 -1.80 -2.19
N SER A 123 -8.89 -0.98 -3.13
CA SER A 123 -8.17 -0.66 -4.36
C SER A 123 -6.96 0.25 -4.09
N LEU A 124 -6.09 0.39 -5.10
CA LEU A 124 -4.96 1.30 -5.02
C LEU A 124 -5.39 2.75 -4.72
N ALA A 125 -6.54 3.20 -5.22
CA ALA A 125 -7.04 4.55 -4.95
C ALA A 125 -7.35 4.77 -3.45
N HIS A 126 -7.89 3.78 -2.75
CA HIS A 126 -8.13 3.85 -1.31
C HIS A 126 -6.82 3.96 -0.52
N ILE A 127 -5.83 3.17 -0.91
CA ILE A 127 -4.50 3.15 -0.28
C ILE A 127 -3.78 4.48 -0.53
N SER A 128 -3.78 4.95 -1.78
CA SER A 128 -3.24 6.27 -2.16
C SER A 128 -3.90 7.40 -1.39
N ALA A 129 -5.21 7.31 -1.13
CA ALA A 129 -5.94 8.28 -0.30
C ALA A 129 -5.47 8.26 1.17
N TYR A 130 -5.22 7.08 1.75
CA TYR A 130 -4.75 6.94 3.13
C TYR A 130 -3.32 7.48 3.32
N PHE A 131 -2.40 7.07 2.44
CA PHE A 131 -0.98 7.46 2.50
C PHE A 131 -0.71 8.88 1.99
N GLY A 132 -1.70 9.51 1.35
CA GLY A 132 -1.57 10.85 0.80
C GLY A 132 -0.71 10.92 -0.47
N LEU A 133 -0.78 9.87 -1.30
CA LEU A 133 -0.02 9.75 -2.55
C LEU A 133 -0.69 10.58 -3.66
N ASN A 134 -0.58 11.91 -3.55
CA ASN A 134 -1.29 12.86 -4.40
C ASN A 134 -0.99 12.69 -5.90
N GLU A 135 0.24 12.33 -6.23
CA GLU A 135 0.68 12.12 -7.61
C GLU A 135 -0.11 11.00 -8.31
N PHE A 136 -0.57 9.98 -7.58
CA PHE A 136 -1.47 8.95 -8.13
C PHE A 136 -2.72 9.59 -8.73
N PHE A 137 -3.37 10.47 -7.99
CA PHE A 137 -4.61 11.12 -8.44
C PHE A 137 -4.34 12.17 -9.52
N ARG A 138 -3.17 12.83 -9.52
CA ARG A 138 -2.82 13.81 -10.55
C ARG A 138 -2.59 13.19 -11.93
N GLN A 139 -2.36 11.88 -12.00
CA GLN A 139 -2.24 11.15 -13.26
C GLN A 139 -3.60 10.72 -13.83
N LEU A 140 -4.67 10.81 -13.02
CA LEU A 140 -6.03 10.47 -13.44
C LEU A 140 -6.71 11.66 -14.11
N THR A 141 -7.80 11.34 -14.81
CA THR A 141 -8.70 12.30 -15.44
C THR A 141 -10.12 12.07 -14.95
N ALA A 142 -11.03 13.00 -15.24
CA ALA A 142 -12.45 12.82 -14.91
C ALA A 142 -13.08 11.60 -15.61
N ALA A 143 -12.46 11.05 -16.66
CA ALA A 143 -12.92 9.82 -17.31
C ALA A 143 -12.69 8.56 -16.46
N ASP A 144 -11.81 8.61 -15.46
CA ASP A 144 -11.46 7.49 -14.58
C ASP A 144 -12.44 7.32 -13.41
N GLU A 145 -13.74 7.55 -13.66
CA GLU A 145 -14.79 7.59 -12.62
C GLU A 145 -14.84 6.31 -11.78
N GLU A 146 -14.58 5.15 -12.38
CA GLU A 146 -14.59 3.84 -11.70
C GLU A 146 -13.49 3.73 -10.63
N ILE A 147 -12.36 4.42 -10.83
CA ILE A 147 -11.25 4.48 -9.88
C ILE A 147 -11.53 5.53 -8.81
N ILE A 148 -11.98 6.72 -9.24
CA ILE A 148 -12.22 7.88 -8.37
C ILE A 148 -13.36 7.62 -7.37
N ASN A 149 -14.44 6.99 -7.84
CA ASN A 149 -15.65 6.73 -7.07
C ASN A 149 -15.76 5.26 -6.64
N ASN A 150 -14.66 4.50 -6.73
CA ASN A 150 -14.63 3.10 -6.33
C ASN A 150 -15.10 2.96 -4.88
N ARG A 151 -15.98 2.00 -4.59
CA ARG A 151 -16.44 1.72 -3.23
C ARG A 151 -15.69 0.51 -2.71
N CYS A 152 -15.02 0.66 -1.58
CA CYS A 152 -14.42 -0.45 -0.84
C CYS A 152 -15.49 -1.50 -0.53
N PRO A 153 -15.31 -2.79 -0.88
CA PRO A 153 -16.30 -3.83 -0.62
C PRO A 153 -16.69 -3.97 0.87
N ASP A 154 -15.72 -3.81 1.78
CA ASP A 154 -15.92 -4.09 3.20
C ASP A 154 -16.62 -2.94 3.93
N SER A 155 -16.37 -1.69 3.52
CA SER A 155 -16.85 -0.49 4.23
C SER A 155 -17.79 0.39 3.41
N GLY A 156 -17.88 0.20 2.10
CA GLY A 156 -18.61 1.07 1.18
C GLY A 156 -17.97 2.44 0.94
N MET A 157 -16.88 2.75 1.66
CA MET A 157 -16.16 4.04 1.56
C MET A 157 -15.52 4.21 0.19
N THR A 158 -15.44 5.45 -0.28
CA THR A 158 -14.66 5.83 -1.48
C THR A 158 -13.27 6.37 -1.10
N PRO A 159 -12.33 6.51 -2.05
CA PRO A 159 -11.05 7.17 -1.80
C PRO A 159 -11.20 8.55 -1.14
N LEU A 160 -12.20 9.33 -1.53
CA LEU A 160 -12.44 10.65 -0.92
C LEU A 160 -12.86 10.55 0.56
N HIS A 161 -13.69 9.57 0.94
CA HIS A 161 -14.03 9.33 2.34
C HIS A 161 -12.76 9.04 3.18
N ILE A 162 -11.86 8.20 2.65
CA ILE A 162 -10.60 7.87 3.34
C ILE A 162 -9.71 9.10 3.48
N ALA A 163 -9.55 9.90 2.42
CA ALA A 163 -8.73 11.12 2.45
C ALA A 163 -9.25 12.15 3.47
N VAL A 164 -10.58 12.31 3.57
CA VAL A 164 -11.23 13.18 4.56
C VAL A 164 -11.05 12.65 5.98
N ARG A 165 -11.33 11.36 6.21
CA ARG A 165 -11.14 10.72 7.53
C ARG A 165 -9.71 10.81 8.05
N THR A 166 -8.73 10.73 7.16
CA THR A 166 -7.30 10.81 7.48
C THR A 166 -6.74 12.24 7.46
N GLY A 167 -7.55 13.24 7.09
CA GLY A 167 -7.13 14.64 7.08
C GLY A 167 -6.09 14.99 6.01
N ARG A 168 -6.02 14.22 4.91
CA ARG A 168 -5.02 14.40 3.84
C ARG A 168 -5.43 15.51 2.89
N ILE A 169 -5.22 16.77 3.29
CA ILE A 169 -5.73 17.96 2.58
C ILE A 169 -5.27 18.01 1.12
N ALA A 170 -3.98 17.78 0.84
CA ALA A 170 -3.46 17.79 -0.53
C ALA A 170 -4.12 16.70 -1.40
N THR A 171 -4.47 15.57 -0.80
CA THR A 171 -5.12 14.44 -1.47
C THR A 171 -6.59 14.71 -1.71
N ILE A 172 -7.28 15.32 -0.73
CA ILE A 172 -8.64 15.83 -0.89
C ILE A 172 -8.69 16.79 -2.08
N GLN A 173 -7.76 17.74 -2.17
CA GLN A 173 -7.71 18.68 -3.29
C GLN A 173 -7.46 17.99 -4.63
N ALA A 174 -6.52 17.03 -4.69
CA ALA A 174 -6.25 16.28 -5.91
C ALA A 174 -7.47 15.47 -6.37
N LEU A 175 -8.17 14.82 -5.44
CA LEU A 175 -9.42 14.11 -5.73
C LEU A 175 -10.52 15.05 -6.18
N LEU A 176 -10.77 16.16 -5.47
CA LEU A 176 -11.82 17.12 -5.82
C LEU A 176 -11.62 17.75 -7.21
N ALA A 177 -10.38 17.89 -7.68
CA ALA A 177 -10.08 18.35 -9.03
C ALA A 177 -10.55 17.37 -10.14
N LEU A 178 -10.83 16.12 -9.78
CA LEU A 178 -11.35 15.09 -10.69
C LEU A 178 -12.88 14.99 -10.65
N SER A 179 -13.56 15.92 -9.98
CA SER A 179 -15.03 15.97 -9.84
C SER A 179 -15.66 14.66 -9.33
N PRO A 180 -15.24 14.15 -8.16
CA PRO A 180 -15.77 12.92 -7.58
C PRO A 180 -17.24 13.11 -7.17
N LYS A 181 -17.98 12.01 -7.13
CA LYS A 181 -19.35 11.96 -6.61
C LYS A 181 -19.33 12.15 -5.10
N LEU A 182 -19.98 13.22 -4.62
CA LEU A 182 -20.02 13.59 -3.19
C LEU A 182 -21.22 13.00 -2.45
N ASP A 183 -22.17 12.42 -3.18
CA ASP A 183 -23.40 11.80 -2.70
C ASP A 183 -23.27 10.29 -2.42
N VAL A 184 -22.14 9.68 -2.80
CA VAL A 184 -21.86 8.27 -2.49
C VAL A 184 -21.78 8.09 -0.97
N VAL A 185 -22.45 7.06 -0.47
CA VAL A 185 -22.48 6.71 0.95
C VAL A 185 -21.71 5.41 1.24
N ASP A 186 -21.12 5.36 2.42
CA ASP A 186 -20.56 4.15 3.00
C ASP A 186 -21.64 3.19 3.52
N ASN A 187 -21.23 2.09 4.16
CA ASN A 187 -22.16 1.09 4.71
C ASN A 187 -22.97 1.58 5.92
N GLU A 188 -22.59 2.73 6.50
CA GLU A 188 -23.30 3.40 7.60
C GLU A 188 -24.21 4.53 7.10
N ASN A 189 -24.40 4.66 5.78
CA ASN A 189 -25.12 5.74 5.11
C ASN A 189 -24.49 7.13 5.28
N ASN A 190 -23.20 7.21 5.61
CA ASN A 190 -22.46 8.45 5.70
C ASN A 190 -21.84 8.78 4.34
N ASN A 191 -22.17 9.96 3.80
CA ASN A 191 -21.43 10.54 2.67
C ASN A 191 -20.22 11.37 3.14
N VAL A 192 -19.43 11.86 2.19
CA VAL A 192 -18.20 12.62 2.50
C VAL A 192 -18.44 13.87 3.37
N LEU A 193 -19.60 14.52 3.28
CA LEU A 193 -19.92 15.69 4.10
C LEU A 193 -20.16 15.31 5.57
N HIS A 194 -20.73 14.12 5.85
CA HIS A 194 -20.87 13.61 7.22
C HIS A 194 -19.50 13.41 7.86
N PHE A 195 -18.53 12.86 7.11
CA PHE A 195 -17.16 12.73 7.57
C PHE A 195 -16.52 14.10 7.81
N ALA A 196 -16.68 15.04 6.88
CA ALA A 196 -16.10 16.37 6.99
C ALA A 196 -16.58 17.15 8.22
N ALA A 197 -17.83 16.96 8.64
CA ALA A 197 -18.38 17.60 9.84
C ALA A 197 -17.59 17.30 11.12
N ASN A 198 -16.91 16.15 11.18
CA ASN A 198 -16.06 15.74 12.30
C ASN A 198 -14.57 16.08 12.09
N THR A 199 -14.24 16.95 11.13
CA THR A 199 -12.86 17.32 10.78
C THR A 199 -12.58 18.81 11.02
N THR A 200 -11.57 19.36 10.33
CA THR A 200 -11.19 20.77 10.45
C THR A 200 -12.03 21.66 9.54
N LYS A 201 -12.15 22.95 9.92
CA LYS A 201 -12.80 23.97 9.08
C LYS A 201 -12.20 24.06 7.68
N GLU A 202 -10.90 23.80 7.55
CA GLU A 202 -10.22 23.81 6.26
C GLU A 202 -10.77 22.72 5.32
N ILE A 203 -10.89 21.49 5.81
CA ILE A 203 -11.43 20.36 5.02
C ILE A 203 -12.88 20.63 4.64
N ILE A 204 -13.70 21.08 5.60
CA ILE A 204 -15.10 21.47 5.34
C ILE A 204 -15.17 22.51 4.22
N ASN A 205 -14.36 23.57 4.30
CA ASN A 205 -14.34 24.62 3.29
C ASN A 205 -13.94 24.08 1.90
N LYS A 206 -12.95 23.18 1.81
CA LYS A 206 -12.54 22.60 0.51
C LYS A 206 -13.69 21.82 -0.15
N ILE A 207 -14.42 21.02 0.61
CA ILE A 207 -15.52 20.21 0.08
C ILE A 207 -16.74 21.09 -0.24
N CYS A 208 -17.08 22.06 0.61
CA CYS A 208 -18.20 22.98 0.33
C CYS A 208 -17.97 23.82 -0.93
N LEU A 209 -16.73 24.29 -1.16
CA LEU A 209 -16.39 25.04 -2.36
C LEU A 209 -16.53 24.21 -3.64
N SER A 210 -16.19 22.91 -3.61
CA SER A 210 -16.37 22.05 -4.79
C SER A 210 -17.86 21.81 -5.08
N VAL A 211 -18.70 21.66 -4.06
CA VAL A 211 -20.17 21.57 -4.21
C VAL A 211 -20.72 22.84 -4.87
N GLN A 212 -20.30 24.02 -4.42
CA GLN A 212 -20.76 25.31 -4.97
C GLN A 212 -20.35 25.51 -6.43
N ASN A 213 -19.11 25.14 -6.78
CA ASN A 213 -18.64 25.23 -8.16
C ASN A 213 -19.42 24.28 -9.09
N ASN A 214 -19.74 23.07 -8.63
CA ASN A 214 -20.56 22.12 -9.39
C ASN A 214 -22.01 22.61 -9.58
N ALA A 215 -22.59 23.30 -8.59
CA ALA A 215 -23.92 23.88 -8.69
C ALA A 215 -23.98 25.11 -9.62
N ASN A 216 -22.91 25.89 -9.70
CA ASN A 216 -22.86 27.13 -10.50
C ASN A 216 -22.43 26.92 -11.96
N GLY A 217 -21.95 25.73 -12.34
CA GLY A 217 -21.54 25.38 -13.71
C GLY A 217 -22.66 24.90 -14.63
N ILE A 218 -23.93 24.99 -14.21
CA ILE A 218 -25.13 24.54 -14.97
C ILE A 218 -25.92 25.74 -15.53
N ASN A 219 -25.24 26.83 -15.93
CA ASN A 219 -25.86 27.97 -16.62
C ASN A 219 -25.21 28.22 -17.98
#